data_AF-A0A9P6MFE0-F1
#
_entry.id   AF-A0A9P6MFE0-F1
#
_cell.length_a   1.000
_cell.length_b   1.000
_cell.length_c   1.000
_cell.angle_alpha   90.00
_cell.angle_beta   90.00
_cell.angle_gamma   90.00
#
_symmetry.space_group_name_H-M   'P 1'
#
loop_
_entity.id
_entity.type
_entity.pdbx_description
1 polymer ?
#
loop_
_entity_poly.entity_id
_entity_poly.type
_entity_poly.pdbx_seq_one_letter_code
_entity_poly.pdbx_strand_id
1 'polypeptide(L)'
;MSRLFKPLILSAVIAALVSSAPIPTTSPEHDPCGVLGHLPLSNATVLHVSECYKSIDFNPSEAKTTLDSLYTLYNDFFIFRDAALTPNLALPFTSPPVDILAGLEQIRNNKYTTDYDFHADLALLAQSLNDAHVTYFPDCYNSFLFGQPWFLYTPVVNGQQSLRVYKDQWWGKYDECEVLQINEQDALPYLQAWADKNTGFSKDAGVRLNNVLVSQKYFAETQTWGAVAGSFSRRSSLPESEYVDYRVRCDRPNTSKGHDTEDIRLPWLMMGGPDPGTFTDKESFLQNICLATTETETETKPKPEPGILEEDVGPRHRPPVIESEVLTQNRREEHIREYTEKKERMFTKRAEGDPDQSVQDLPDATFVDGDITAVYQLKSKPNIGVL
;
A
#
# COMPACT_ATOMS: atom_id res chain seq x y z
N MET A 1 -26.05 -12.64 -103.82
CA MET A 1 -25.68 -11.30 -103.31
C MET A 1 -25.25 -11.48 -101.87
N SER A 2 -23.96 -11.75 -101.60
CA SER A 2 -22.86 -10.78 -101.49
C SER A 2 -22.91 -9.97 -100.20
N ARG A 3 -21.77 -10.01 -99.49
CA ARG A 3 -21.19 -9.03 -98.53
C ARG A 3 -21.40 -9.32 -97.04
N LEU A 4 -20.40 -9.15 -96.18
CA LEU A 4 -18.93 -9.11 -96.31
C LEU A 4 -18.41 -9.13 -94.87
N PHE A 5 -17.37 -9.93 -94.62
CA PHE A 5 -16.54 -9.86 -93.42
C PHE A 5 -15.83 -8.50 -93.31
N LYS A 6 -15.63 -8.00 -92.08
CA LYS A 6 -14.38 -7.34 -91.66
C LYS A 6 -14.16 -7.48 -90.13
N PRO A 7 -12.90 -7.61 -89.67
CA PRO A 7 -12.53 -8.07 -88.33
C PRO A 7 -12.31 -6.89 -87.37
N LEU A 8 -12.45 -7.14 -86.06
CA LEU A 8 -11.94 -6.23 -85.03
C LEU A 8 -10.77 -6.89 -84.28
N ILE A 9 -9.76 -6.07 -84.05
CA ILE A 9 -8.40 -6.39 -83.66
C ILE A 9 -8.30 -6.72 -82.18
N LEU A 10 -7.48 -7.73 -81.90
CA LEU A 10 -7.00 -8.19 -80.60
C LEU A 10 -6.19 -7.08 -79.92
N SER A 11 -6.45 -6.79 -78.64
CA SER A 11 -5.47 -6.15 -77.76
C SER A 11 -5.51 -6.86 -76.41
N ALA A 12 -4.55 -7.75 -76.22
CA ALA A 12 -4.27 -8.41 -74.95
C ALA A 12 -3.43 -7.45 -74.10
N VAL A 13 -4.02 -6.92 -73.03
CA VAL A 13 -3.28 -6.26 -71.94
C VAL A 13 -2.94 -7.35 -70.93
N ILE A 14 -1.65 -7.70 -70.85
CA ILE A 14 -1.11 -8.60 -69.84
C ILE A 14 -1.02 -7.81 -68.53
N ALA A 15 -1.95 -8.05 -67.61
CA ALA A 15 -1.85 -7.56 -66.24
C ALA A 15 -0.92 -8.50 -65.46
N ALA A 16 0.25 -7.99 -65.05
CA ALA A 16 1.15 -8.70 -64.16
C ALA A 16 0.54 -8.75 -62.74
N LEU A 17 0.16 -9.95 -62.31
CA LEU A 17 -0.21 -10.24 -60.92
C LEU A 17 1.06 -10.26 -60.07
N VAL A 18 1.34 -9.16 -59.38
CA VAL A 18 2.34 -9.12 -58.30
C VAL A 18 1.67 -9.72 -57.06
N SER A 19 2.09 -10.94 -56.71
CA SER A 19 1.75 -11.59 -55.44
C SER A 19 2.48 -10.87 -54.31
N SER A 20 1.83 -9.88 -53.70
CA SER A 20 2.32 -9.27 -52.47
C SER A 20 2.06 -10.24 -51.32
N ALA A 21 3.12 -10.92 -50.87
CA ALA A 21 3.11 -11.56 -49.55
C ALA A 21 2.80 -10.49 -48.48
N PRO A 22 1.99 -10.79 -47.46
CA PRO A 22 1.77 -9.88 -46.35
C PRO A 22 3.10 -9.68 -45.64
N ILE A 23 3.61 -8.45 -45.71
CA ILE A 23 4.71 -8.00 -44.86
C ILE A 23 4.16 -8.05 -43.43
N PRO A 24 4.83 -8.69 -42.46
CA PRO A 24 4.47 -8.52 -41.06
C PRO A 24 4.69 -7.05 -40.72
N THR A 25 3.62 -6.28 -40.69
CA THR A 25 3.59 -4.96 -40.08
C THR A 25 3.63 -5.13 -38.57
N THR A 26 4.78 -5.52 -38.04
CA THR A 26 5.20 -5.08 -36.72
C THR A 26 5.71 -3.67 -36.89
N SER A 27 4.79 -2.70 -36.90
CA SER A 27 5.12 -1.40 -36.33
C SER A 27 5.61 -1.67 -34.90
N PRO A 28 6.61 -0.94 -34.35
CA PRO A 28 6.94 -1.10 -32.95
C PRO A 28 5.66 -0.75 -32.19
N GLU A 29 4.99 -1.80 -31.71
CA GLU A 29 3.94 -1.68 -30.72
C GLU A 29 4.54 -0.83 -29.62
N HIS A 30 3.87 0.28 -29.31
CA HIS A 30 4.35 1.25 -28.34
C HIS A 30 4.37 0.56 -26.98
N ASP A 31 5.49 -0.08 -26.63
CA ASP A 31 5.66 -0.82 -25.38
C ASP A 31 5.78 0.19 -24.23
N PRO A 32 4.77 0.31 -23.36
CA PRO A 32 4.80 1.31 -22.31
C PRO A 32 5.88 1.02 -21.26
N CYS A 33 6.20 -0.26 -21.02
CA CYS A 33 7.31 -0.64 -20.16
C CYS A 33 8.65 -0.31 -20.83
N GLY A 34 8.75 -0.44 -22.14
CA GLY A 34 9.92 0.03 -22.88
C GLY A 34 10.13 1.53 -22.74
N VAL A 35 9.07 2.34 -22.81
CA VAL A 35 9.16 3.79 -22.55
C VAL A 35 9.63 4.06 -21.12
N LEU A 36 8.97 3.47 -20.13
CA LEU A 36 9.29 3.67 -18.72
C LEU A 36 10.73 3.27 -18.38
N GLY A 37 11.20 2.12 -18.89
CA GLY A 37 12.53 1.57 -18.63
C GLY A 37 13.69 2.44 -19.12
N HIS A 38 13.44 3.32 -20.10
CA HIS A 38 14.45 4.27 -20.60
C HIS A 38 14.38 5.65 -19.94
N LEU A 39 13.34 5.94 -19.16
CA LEU A 39 13.21 7.24 -18.51
C LEU A 39 14.08 7.32 -17.25
N PRO A 40 14.84 8.40 -17.05
CA PRO A 40 15.35 8.74 -15.74
C PRO A 40 14.20 8.86 -14.73
N LEU A 41 14.41 8.42 -13.49
CA LEU A 41 13.38 8.45 -12.44
C LEU A 41 12.75 9.85 -12.27
N SER A 42 13.54 10.92 -12.41
CA SER A 42 13.06 12.31 -12.34
C SER A 42 12.05 12.70 -13.43
N ASN A 43 12.01 11.95 -14.54
CA ASN A 43 11.16 12.21 -15.70
C ASN A 43 10.00 11.22 -15.80
N ALA A 44 10.04 10.11 -15.05
CA ALA A 44 8.93 9.18 -14.96
C ALA A 44 7.75 9.82 -14.20
N THR A 45 6.54 9.46 -14.59
CA THR A 45 5.29 9.97 -14.01
C THR A 45 4.39 8.80 -13.63
N VAL A 46 3.33 9.08 -12.87
CA VAL A 46 2.30 8.08 -12.55
C VAL A 46 1.70 7.48 -13.82
N LEU A 47 1.52 8.27 -14.88
CA LEU A 47 0.99 7.77 -16.15
C LEU A 47 1.92 6.73 -16.78
N HIS A 48 3.22 6.99 -16.90
CA HIS A 48 4.18 6.02 -17.45
C HIS A 48 4.18 4.69 -16.68
N VAL A 49 4.15 4.75 -15.34
CA VAL A 49 4.08 3.55 -14.51
C VAL A 49 2.74 2.83 -14.69
N SER A 50 1.63 3.57 -14.67
CA SER A 50 0.29 3.02 -14.87
C SER A 50 0.17 2.32 -16.23
N GLU A 51 0.71 2.91 -17.30
CA GLU A 51 0.64 2.33 -18.64
C GLU A 51 1.48 1.06 -18.73
N CYS A 52 2.69 1.03 -18.14
CA CYS A 52 3.49 -0.20 -18.07
C CYS A 52 2.77 -1.30 -17.27
N TYR A 53 2.33 -1.02 -16.05
CA TYR A 53 1.62 -1.99 -15.21
C TYR A 53 0.37 -2.54 -15.90
N LYS A 54 -0.41 -1.68 -16.55
CA LYS A 54 -1.64 -2.08 -17.26
C LYS A 54 -1.40 -2.66 -18.65
N SER A 55 -0.16 -2.70 -19.14
CA SER A 55 0.19 -3.38 -20.39
C SER A 55 0.37 -4.89 -20.22
N ILE A 56 0.43 -5.38 -18.97
CA ILE A 56 0.58 -6.80 -18.65
C ILE A 56 -0.80 -7.44 -18.66
N ASP A 57 -0.97 -8.41 -19.55
CA ASP A 57 -2.22 -9.12 -19.75
C ASP A 57 -2.52 -10.05 -18.58
N PHE A 58 -3.80 -10.11 -18.18
CA PHE A 58 -4.25 -11.03 -17.15
C PHE A 58 -4.01 -12.50 -17.54
N ASN A 59 -3.32 -13.25 -16.68
CA ASN A 59 -3.08 -14.68 -16.87
C ASN A 59 -4.04 -15.52 -16.00
N PRO A 60 -5.05 -16.19 -16.58
CA PRO A 60 -6.05 -16.94 -15.80
C PRO A 60 -5.47 -18.16 -15.07
N SER A 61 -4.37 -18.74 -15.56
CA SER A 61 -3.74 -19.89 -14.92
C SER A 61 -2.98 -19.49 -13.65
N GLU A 62 -2.23 -18.38 -13.73
CA GLU A 62 -1.52 -17.81 -12.59
C GLU A 62 -2.51 -17.23 -11.57
N ALA A 63 -3.54 -16.51 -12.02
CA ALA A 63 -4.59 -15.99 -11.16
C ALA A 63 -5.29 -17.11 -10.38
N LYS A 64 -5.63 -18.22 -11.05
CA LYS A 64 -6.20 -19.40 -10.39
C LYS A 64 -5.25 -19.95 -9.33
N THR A 65 -3.98 -20.13 -9.66
CA THR A 65 -2.97 -20.68 -8.72
C THR A 65 -2.79 -19.77 -7.50
N THR A 66 -2.76 -18.45 -7.72
CA THR A 66 -2.70 -17.43 -6.67
C THR A 66 -3.93 -17.49 -5.78
N LEU A 67 -5.14 -17.51 -6.35
CA LEU A 67 -6.39 -17.61 -5.59
C LEU A 67 -6.47 -18.90 -4.78
N ASP A 68 -6.11 -20.05 -5.36
CA ASP A 68 -6.15 -21.34 -4.66
C ASP A 68 -5.15 -21.36 -3.48
N SER A 69 -3.98 -20.73 -3.66
CA SER A 69 -2.97 -20.57 -2.60
C SER A 69 -3.47 -19.66 -1.47
N LEU A 70 -4.01 -18.49 -1.82
CA LEU A 70 -4.57 -17.54 -0.85
C LEU A 70 -5.78 -18.13 -0.11
N TYR A 71 -6.65 -18.83 -0.82
CA TYR A 71 -7.81 -19.50 -0.21
C TYR A 71 -7.35 -20.51 0.85
N THR A 72 -6.36 -21.34 0.52
CA THR A 72 -5.77 -22.29 1.47
C THR A 72 -5.14 -21.56 2.65
N LEU A 73 -4.35 -20.51 2.41
CA LEU A 73 -3.72 -19.72 3.48
C LEU A 73 -4.75 -19.13 4.44
N TYR A 74 -5.77 -18.44 3.92
CA TYR A 74 -6.79 -17.81 4.75
C TYR A 74 -7.76 -18.81 5.39
N ASN A 75 -8.00 -19.96 4.76
CA ASN A 75 -8.87 -20.98 5.33
C ASN A 75 -8.20 -21.76 6.47
N ASP A 76 -6.93 -22.13 6.28
CA ASP A 76 -6.26 -23.10 7.14
C ASP A 76 -5.31 -22.45 8.16
N PHE A 77 -4.75 -21.28 7.86
CA PHE A 77 -3.68 -20.66 8.66
C PHE A 77 -4.05 -19.30 9.27
N PHE A 78 -5.02 -18.58 8.70
CA PHE A 78 -5.43 -17.29 9.24
C PHE A 78 -6.33 -17.45 10.48
N ILE A 79 -5.69 -17.50 11.65
CA ILE A 79 -6.36 -17.76 12.93
C ILE A 79 -7.40 -16.70 13.34
N PHE A 80 -7.30 -15.49 12.78
CA PHE A 80 -8.22 -14.38 13.08
C PHE A 80 -9.42 -14.31 12.13
N ARG A 81 -9.65 -15.31 11.27
CA ARG A 81 -10.77 -15.33 10.33
C ARG A 81 -12.13 -15.10 11.00
N ASP A 82 -12.42 -15.83 12.07
CA ASP A 82 -13.69 -15.69 12.78
C ASP A 82 -13.80 -14.31 13.48
N ALA A 83 -12.68 -13.78 13.96
CA ALA A 83 -12.64 -12.44 14.55
C ALA A 83 -12.87 -11.35 13.49
N ALA A 84 -12.39 -11.55 12.25
CA ALA A 84 -12.63 -10.64 11.14
C ALA A 84 -14.10 -10.55 10.75
N LEU A 85 -14.91 -11.57 11.04
CA LEU A 85 -16.36 -11.58 10.80
C LEU A 85 -17.19 -10.91 11.91
N THR A 86 -16.56 -10.44 12.99
CA THR A 86 -17.28 -9.90 14.16
C THR A 86 -17.97 -8.58 13.81
N PRO A 87 -19.32 -8.49 13.87
CA PRO A 87 -20.02 -7.22 13.70
C PRO A 87 -19.98 -6.38 14.97
N ASN A 88 -20.27 -5.09 14.83
CA ASN A 88 -20.48 -4.16 15.96
C ASN A 88 -19.34 -4.18 16.97
N LEU A 89 -18.11 -3.96 16.50
CA LEU A 89 -16.96 -3.83 17.38
C LEU A 89 -17.21 -2.71 18.40
N ALA A 90 -16.69 -2.90 19.61
CA ALA A 90 -16.74 -1.85 20.62
C ALA A 90 -15.90 -0.65 20.18
N LEU A 91 -16.43 0.56 20.34
CA LEU A 91 -15.66 1.77 20.13
C LEU A 91 -14.35 1.73 20.93
N PRO A 92 -13.23 2.26 20.39
CA PRO A 92 -13.10 3.02 19.12
C PRO A 92 -12.91 2.17 17.86
N PHE A 93 -13.05 0.85 17.93
CA PHE A 93 -12.89 -0.02 16.76
C PHE A 93 -14.11 0.09 15.83
N THR A 94 -13.86 0.39 14.56
CA THR A 94 -14.92 0.69 13.57
C THR A 94 -14.81 -0.13 12.29
N SER A 95 -13.90 -1.11 12.22
CA SER A 95 -13.76 -1.96 11.04
C SER A 95 -15.02 -2.79 10.76
N PRO A 96 -15.49 -2.83 9.51
CA PRO A 96 -16.60 -3.69 9.12
C PRO A 96 -16.20 -5.17 9.18
N PRO A 97 -17.16 -6.10 9.32
CA PRO A 97 -16.92 -7.52 9.12
C PRO A 97 -16.38 -7.80 7.73
N VAL A 98 -15.38 -8.68 7.65
CA VAL A 98 -14.78 -9.10 6.38
C VAL A 98 -14.79 -10.63 6.30
N ASP A 99 -15.51 -11.13 5.31
CA ASP A 99 -15.41 -12.53 4.88
C ASP A 99 -14.36 -12.64 3.78
N ILE A 100 -13.13 -12.95 4.19
CA ILE A 100 -11.99 -13.04 3.28
C ILE A 100 -12.17 -14.13 2.22
N LEU A 101 -12.82 -15.26 2.56
CA LEU A 101 -13.03 -16.36 1.62
C LEU A 101 -14.10 -16.00 0.60
N ALA A 102 -15.20 -15.37 1.03
CA ALA A 102 -16.20 -14.85 0.11
C ALA A 102 -15.62 -13.76 -0.79
N GLY A 103 -14.75 -12.89 -0.26
CA GLY A 103 -14.03 -11.89 -1.06
C GLY A 103 -13.15 -12.52 -2.13
N LEU A 104 -12.40 -13.58 -1.82
CA LEU A 104 -11.62 -14.31 -2.81
C LEU A 104 -12.50 -14.95 -3.89
N GLU A 105 -13.67 -15.49 -3.51
CA GLU A 105 -14.62 -16.04 -4.48
C GLU A 105 -15.28 -14.95 -5.35
N GLN A 106 -15.48 -13.74 -4.83
CA GLN A 106 -15.91 -12.60 -5.66
C GLN A 106 -14.83 -12.24 -6.69
N ILE A 107 -13.56 -12.12 -6.25
CA ILE A 107 -12.42 -11.87 -7.15
C ILE A 107 -12.30 -12.98 -8.19
N ARG A 108 -12.47 -14.26 -7.81
CA ARG A 108 -12.46 -15.41 -8.74
C ARG A 108 -13.49 -15.27 -9.87
N ASN A 109 -14.63 -14.62 -9.60
CA ASN A 109 -15.72 -14.44 -10.56
C ASN A 109 -15.65 -13.11 -11.34
N ASN A 110 -14.76 -12.20 -10.95
CA ASN A 110 -14.54 -10.95 -11.66
C ASN A 110 -13.84 -11.20 -13.01
N LYS A 111 -14.03 -10.27 -13.94
CA LYS A 111 -13.36 -10.29 -15.25
C LYS A 111 -12.25 -9.24 -15.25
N TYR A 112 -11.02 -9.71 -15.30
CA TYR A 112 -9.84 -8.86 -15.38
C TYR A 112 -9.30 -8.82 -16.81
N THR A 113 -8.88 -7.64 -17.22
CA THR A 113 -8.16 -7.43 -18.49
C THR A 113 -6.67 -7.42 -18.23
N THR A 114 -6.25 -6.73 -17.16
CA THR A 114 -4.83 -6.58 -16.80
C THR A 114 -4.53 -7.40 -15.55
N ASP A 115 -3.29 -7.87 -15.46
CA ASP A 115 -2.81 -8.58 -14.28
C ASP A 115 -2.70 -7.63 -13.06
N TYR A 116 -2.34 -6.37 -13.30
CA TYR A 116 -2.35 -5.31 -12.28
C TYR A 116 -3.70 -5.18 -11.56
N ASP A 117 -4.82 -5.10 -12.29
CA ASP A 117 -6.14 -4.90 -11.68
C ASP A 117 -6.53 -6.10 -10.79
N PHE A 118 -6.15 -7.31 -11.18
CA PHE A 118 -6.36 -8.52 -10.38
C PHE A 118 -5.57 -8.48 -9.06
N HIS A 119 -4.27 -8.17 -9.13
CA HIS A 119 -3.41 -8.09 -7.95
C HIS A 119 -3.76 -6.91 -7.04
N ALA A 120 -4.22 -5.78 -7.60
CA ALA A 120 -4.70 -4.64 -6.84
C ALA A 120 -5.95 -4.98 -6.01
N ASP A 121 -6.91 -5.73 -6.57
CA ASP A 121 -8.09 -6.19 -5.84
C ASP A 121 -7.72 -7.16 -4.70
N LEU A 122 -6.74 -8.04 -4.92
CA LEU A 122 -6.22 -8.92 -3.85
C LEU A 122 -5.55 -8.12 -2.72
N ALA A 123 -4.78 -7.08 -3.05
CA ALA A 123 -4.15 -6.20 -2.07
C ALA A 123 -5.19 -5.45 -1.23
N LEU A 124 -6.21 -4.87 -1.88
CA LEU A 124 -7.30 -4.18 -1.20
C LEU A 124 -8.14 -5.12 -0.33
N LEU A 125 -8.40 -6.35 -0.79
CA LEU A 125 -9.10 -7.36 0.00
C LEU A 125 -8.30 -7.74 1.25
N ALA A 126 -6.98 -7.96 1.13
CA ALA A 126 -6.12 -8.23 2.28
C ALA A 126 -6.13 -7.05 3.27
N GLN A 127 -5.98 -5.81 2.79
CA GLN A 127 -6.02 -4.60 3.62
C GLN A 127 -7.36 -4.41 4.34
N SER A 128 -8.48 -4.83 3.73
CA SER A 128 -9.81 -4.68 4.33
C SER A 128 -9.95 -5.38 5.69
N LEU A 129 -9.15 -6.42 5.95
CA LEU A 129 -9.11 -7.14 7.22
C LEU A 129 -8.67 -6.26 8.39
N ASN A 130 -7.98 -5.15 8.11
CA ASN A 130 -7.52 -4.17 9.09
C ASN A 130 -6.67 -4.83 10.19
N ASP A 131 -5.71 -5.64 9.76
CA ASP A 131 -4.74 -6.38 10.57
C ASP A 131 -3.33 -6.14 10.01
N ALA A 132 -2.46 -5.49 10.79
CA ALA A 132 -1.09 -5.15 10.39
C ALA A 132 -0.22 -6.36 10.00
N HIS A 133 -0.62 -7.59 10.33
CA HIS A 133 0.09 -8.80 9.94
C HIS A 133 -0.41 -9.42 8.64
N VAL A 134 -1.50 -8.88 8.08
CA VAL A 134 -2.07 -9.37 6.82
C VAL A 134 -1.74 -8.38 5.72
N THR A 135 -0.77 -8.77 4.90
CA THR A 135 -0.33 -7.96 3.75
C THR A 135 -0.27 -8.85 2.51
N TYR A 136 -0.89 -8.38 1.43
CA TYR A 136 -0.65 -8.91 0.10
C TYR A 136 0.07 -7.84 -0.71
N PHE A 137 1.35 -8.07 -0.99
CA PHE A 137 2.24 -7.08 -1.58
C PHE A 137 2.80 -7.64 -2.90
N PRO A 138 2.16 -7.33 -4.04
CA PRO A 138 2.67 -7.78 -5.34
C PRO A 138 3.89 -6.93 -5.71
N ASP A 139 5.10 -7.47 -5.52
CA ASP A 139 6.38 -6.76 -5.76
C ASP A 139 6.44 -6.14 -7.17
N CYS A 140 5.96 -6.88 -8.18
CA CYS A 140 5.83 -6.42 -9.57
C CYS A 140 5.19 -5.02 -9.66
N TYR A 141 4.10 -4.81 -8.92
CA TYR A 141 3.26 -3.60 -8.96
C TYR A 141 3.50 -2.62 -7.80
N ASN A 142 4.54 -2.87 -7.00
CA ASN A 142 5.01 -1.98 -5.94
C ASN A 142 6.49 -1.58 -6.13
N SER A 143 7.03 -1.84 -7.32
CA SER A 143 8.43 -1.59 -7.68
C SER A 143 8.79 -0.11 -7.74
N PHE A 144 7.80 0.79 -7.89
CA PHE A 144 7.98 2.24 -7.86
C PHE A 144 7.41 2.85 -6.57
N LEU A 145 8.07 3.92 -6.13
CA LEU A 145 7.69 4.66 -4.94
C LEU A 145 7.29 6.08 -5.33
N PHE A 146 6.09 6.48 -4.94
CA PHE A 146 5.46 7.76 -5.23
C PHE A 146 5.48 8.67 -3.99
N GLY A 147 5.78 9.94 -4.18
CA GLY A 147 5.82 10.95 -3.12
C GLY A 147 5.03 12.21 -3.46
N GLN A 148 4.22 12.67 -2.52
CA GLN A 148 3.69 14.02 -2.47
C GLN A 148 4.64 14.92 -1.68
N PRO A 149 4.82 16.19 -2.07
CA PRO A 149 5.74 17.11 -1.40
C PRO A 149 5.23 17.60 -0.05
N TRP A 150 3.96 17.39 0.27
CA TRP A 150 3.36 17.84 1.52
C TRP A 150 3.22 16.68 2.49
N PHE A 151 3.77 16.87 3.68
CA PHE A 151 3.51 16.03 4.82
C PHE A 151 2.34 16.61 5.58
N LEU A 152 1.32 15.81 5.86
CA LEU A 152 0.08 16.26 6.48
C LEU A 152 0.01 15.80 7.93
N TYR A 153 -0.67 16.58 8.77
CA TYR A 153 -0.97 16.25 10.16
C TYR A 153 -2.34 16.79 10.57
N THR A 154 -2.94 16.25 11.63
CA THR A 154 -4.27 16.64 12.08
C THR A 154 -4.28 17.13 13.53
N PRO A 155 -3.89 18.39 13.81
CA PRO A 155 -3.96 18.90 15.18
C PRO A 155 -5.42 19.14 15.58
N VAL A 156 -5.69 19.01 16.87
CA VAL A 156 -6.92 19.50 17.49
C VAL A 156 -6.64 20.87 18.09
N VAL A 157 -7.21 21.92 17.50
CA VAL A 157 -7.07 23.31 17.96
C VAL A 157 -8.42 23.78 18.45
N ASN A 158 -8.50 24.23 19.71
CA ASN A 158 -9.74 24.69 20.35
C ASN A 158 -10.90 23.67 20.25
N GLY A 159 -10.60 22.38 20.42
CA GLY A 159 -11.59 21.30 20.34
C GLY A 159 -12.01 20.92 18.92
N GLN A 160 -11.43 21.54 17.89
CA GLN A 160 -11.70 21.19 16.49
C GLN A 160 -10.47 20.52 15.86
N GLN A 161 -10.66 19.31 15.36
CA GLN A 161 -9.66 18.64 14.52
C GLN A 161 -9.66 19.26 13.12
N SER A 162 -8.48 19.60 12.61
CA SER A 162 -8.31 20.15 11.25
C SER A 162 -7.18 19.42 10.55
N LEU A 163 -7.23 19.27 9.22
CA LEU A 163 -6.09 18.77 8.45
C LEU A 163 -5.18 19.94 8.08
N ARG A 164 -3.87 19.80 8.28
CA ARG A 164 -2.90 20.86 8.01
C ARG A 164 -1.66 20.31 7.33
N VAL A 165 -0.96 21.19 6.62
CA VAL A 165 0.38 20.90 6.09
C VAL A 165 1.37 21.03 7.23
N TYR A 166 1.98 19.90 7.62
CA TYR A 166 3.08 19.86 8.59
C TYR A 166 4.36 20.40 7.97
N LYS A 167 4.66 19.95 6.75
CA LYS A 167 5.85 20.37 6.02
C LYS A 167 5.62 20.37 4.52
N ASP A 168 5.86 21.52 3.90
CA ASP A 168 5.99 21.72 2.47
C ASP A 168 7.46 21.53 2.06
N GLN A 169 7.77 20.38 1.45
CA GLN A 169 9.12 19.99 1.05
C GLN A 169 9.63 20.74 -0.18
N TRP A 170 8.78 21.46 -0.91
CA TRP A 170 9.19 22.20 -2.11
C TRP A 170 9.54 23.65 -1.81
N TRP A 171 8.57 24.39 -1.29
CA TRP A 171 8.71 25.84 -1.15
C TRP A 171 8.80 26.30 0.31
N GLY A 172 8.39 25.46 1.26
CA GLY A 172 8.20 25.85 2.66
C GLY A 172 7.17 26.97 2.85
N LYS A 173 6.34 27.25 1.84
CA LYS A 173 5.37 28.37 1.85
C LYS A 173 4.06 27.98 2.54
N TYR A 174 3.73 26.70 2.51
CA TYR A 174 2.43 26.19 2.95
C TYR A 174 2.46 25.51 4.32
N ASP A 175 3.59 25.54 5.04
CA ASP A 175 3.68 25.06 6.42
C ASP A 175 2.57 25.71 7.27
N GLU A 176 1.87 24.89 8.06
CA GLU A 176 0.75 25.27 8.94
C GLU A 176 -0.56 25.70 8.25
N CYS A 177 -0.60 25.76 6.91
CA CYS A 177 -1.86 26.02 6.21
C CYS A 177 -2.85 24.88 6.43
N GLU A 178 -4.11 25.26 6.64
CA GLU A 178 -5.21 24.31 6.78
C GLU A 178 -5.63 23.81 5.41
N VAL A 179 -5.72 22.49 5.28
CA VAL A 179 -6.22 21.83 4.07
C VAL A 179 -7.73 21.70 4.21
N LEU A 180 -8.45 22.49 3.41
CA LEU A 180 -9.91 22.51 3.40
C LEU A 180 -10.46 21.37 2.54
N GLN A 181 -9.86 21.16 1.35
CA GLN A 181 -10.30 20.13 0.42
C GLN A 181 -9.12 19.38 -0.20
N ILE A 182 -9.36 18.10 -0.52
CA ILE A 182 -8.51 17.25 -1.35
C ILE A 182 -9.38 16.69 -2.47
N ASN A 183 -8.98 16.89 -3.72
CA ASN A 183 -9.70 16.45 -4.92
C ASN A 183 -11.20 16.84 -4.86
N GLU A 184 -11.44 18.12 -4.55
CA GLU A 184 -12.78 18.75 -4.43
C GLU A 184 -13.66 18.21 -3.27
N GLN A 185 -13.14 17.33 -2.42
CA GLN A 185 -13.84 16.77 -1.26
C GLN A 185 -13.28 17.33 0.05
N ASP A 186 -14.10 17.39 1.09
CA ASP A 186 -13.65 17.84 2.42
C ASP A 186 -12.46 17.01 2.91
N ALA A 187 -11.40 17.69 3.32
CA ALA A 187 -10.08 17.08 3.38
C ALA A 187 -9.95 15.97 4.43
N LEU A 188 -10.46 16.18 5.64
CA LEU A 188 -10.34 15.20 6.73
C LEU A 188 -11.19 13.95 6.47
N PRO A 189 -12.49 14.04 6.09
CA PRO A 189 -13.27 12.87 5.68
C PRO A 189 -12.67 12.13 4.48
N TYR A 190 -12.17 12.86 3.48
CA TYR A 190 -11.49 12.26 2.32
C TYR A 190 -10.28 11.44 2.76
N LEU A 191 -9.43 12.01 3.62
CA LEU A 191 -8.21 11.35 4.09
C LEU A 191 -8.53 10.13 4.97
N GLN A 192 -9.54 10.21 5.83
CA GLN A 192 -10.02 9.07 6.61
C GLN A 192 -10.53 7.95 5.71
N ALA A 193 -11.38 8.26 4.71
CA ALA A 193 -11.90 7.27 3.77
C ALA A 193 -10.76 6.61 2.97
N TRP A 194 -9.74 7.39 2.58
CA TRP A 194 -8.55 6.84 1.94
C TRP A 194 -7.78 5.93 2.90
N ALA A 195 -7.59 6.32 4.16
CA ALA A 195 -6.91 5.52 5.17
C ALA A 195 -7.61 4.18 5.45
N ASP A 196 -8.95 4.21 5.58
CA ASP A 196 -9.79 3.05 5.82
C ASP A 196 -9.74 2.03 4.67
N LYS A 197 -9.52 2.51 3.44
CA LYS A 197 -9.43 1.67 2.25
C LYS A 197 -8.02 1.11 2.02
N ASN A 198 -6.97 1.91 2.22
CA ASN A 198 -5.65 1.64 1.64
C ASN A 198 -4.55 1.26 2.65
N THR A 199 -4.80 1.31 3.96
CA THR A 199 -3.74 1.03 4.96
C THR A 199 -3.82 -0.36 5.55
N GLY A 200 -5.03 -0.82 5.91
CA GLY A 200 -5.25 -2.11 6.55
C GLY A 200 -4.54 -2.33 7.89
N PHE A 201 -4.03 -1.27 8.54
CA PHE A 201 -3.09 -1.43 9.66
C PHE A 201 -3.76 -1.79 11.00
N SER A 202 -4.99 -1.36 11.24
CA SER A 202 -5.65 -1.51 12.54
C SER A 202 -7.16 -1.49 12.40
N LYS A 203 -7.86 -2.15 13.32
CA LYS A 203 -9.33 -2.09 13.42
C LYS A 203 -9.85 -0.73 13.93
N ASP A 204 -8.97 0.08 14.48
CA ASP A 204 -9.23 1.44 14.95
C ASP A 204 -9.03 2.45 13.80
N ALA A 205 -10.07 3.25 13.49
CA ALA A 205 -10.02 4.26 12.43
C ALA A 205 -9.02 5.38 12.69
N GLY A 206 -8.84 5.78 13.95
CA GLY A 206 -7.87 6.80 14.35
C GLY A 206 -6.43 6.31 14.14
N VAL A 207 -6.15 5.03 14.42
CA VAL A 207 -4.83 4.44 14.12
C VAL A 207 -4.55 4.43 12.62
N ARG A 208 -5.55 4.10 11.79
CA ARG A 208 -5.42 4.17 10.33
C ARG A 208 -5.19 5.61 9.85
N LEU A 209 -5.93 6.58 10.37
CA LEU A 209 -5.70 7.99 10.08
C LEU A 209 -4.28 8.41 10.46
N ASN A 210 -3.80 8.05 11.64
CA ASN A 210 -2.44 8.35 12.07
C ASN A 210 -1.37 7.74 11.15
N ASN A 211 -1.61 6.55 10.59
CA ASN A 211 -0.69 5.91 9.65
C ASN A 211 -0.51 6.71 8.35
N VAL A 212 -1.56 7.42 7.91
CA VAL A 212 -1.50 8.20 6.67
C VAL A 212 -0.90 9.59 6.85
N LEU A 213 -0.73 10.02 8.10
CA LEU A 213 -0.16 11.30 8.49
C LEU A 213 1.34 11.19 8.80
N VAL A 214 2.01 12.34 8.86
CA VAL A 214 3.43 12.44 9.20
C VAL A 214 3.71 11.89 10.60
N SER A 215 4.86 11.23 10.74
CA SER A 215 5.39 10.79 12.05
C SER A 215 6.75 11.40 12.33
N GLN A 216 7.13 11.46 13.61
CA GLN A 216 8.49 11.81 14.02
C GLN A 216 9.29 10.54 14.27
N LYS A 217 10.48 10.47 13.68
CA LYS A 217 11.41 9.36 13.85
C LYS A 217 12.74 9.88 14.40
N TYR A 218 13.30 9.17 15.37
CA TYR A 218 14.66 9.39 15.81
C TYR A 218 15.63 8.65 14.89
N PHE A 219 16.55 9.38 14.27
CA PHE A 219 17.60 8.85 13.41
C PHE A 219 18.88 8.68 14.25
N ALA A 220 19.19 7.43 14.62
CA ALA A 220 20.32 7.12 15.50
C ALA A 220 21.67 7.55 14.92
N GLU A 221 21.83 7.46 13.60
CA GLU A 221 23.05 7.83 12.87
C GLU A 221 23.40 9.32 13.02
N THR A 222 22.39 10.19 12.91
CA THR A 222 22.55 11.64 13.02
C THR A 222 22.23 12.16 14.42
N GLN A 223 21.71 11.30 15.31
CA GLN A 223 21.20 11.63 16.64
C GLN A 223 20.14 12.75 16.63
N THR A 224 19.33 12.82 15.57
CA THR A 224 18.30 13.85 15.40
C THR A 224 16.91 13.25 15.26
N TRP A 225 15.89 14.04 15.63
CA TRP A 225 14.52 13.77 15.22
C TRP A 225 14.28 14.32 13.82
N GLY A 226 13.53 13.60 13.00
CA GLY A 226 13.09 14.08 11.70
C GLY A 226 11.71 13.55 11.36
N ALA A 227 11.06 14.24 10.43
CA ALA A 227 9.74 13.88 9.95
C ALA A 227 9.83 12.77 8.90
N VAL A 228 8.98 11.76 9.03
CA VAL A 228 8.78 10.70 8.05
C VAL A 228 7.38 10.85 7.48
N ALA A 229 7.28 10.89 6.15
CA ALA A 229 6.02 10.96 5.44
C ALA A 229 5.07 9.82 5.87
N GLY A 230 3.80 10.15 6.06
CA GLY A 230 2.75 9.15 6.20
C GLY A 230 2.44 8.44 4.89
N SER A 231 1.70 7.33 4.98
CA SER A 231 1.36 6.51 3.81
C SER A 231 0.47 7.22 2.78
N PHE A 232 -0.24 8.30 3.14
CA PHE A 232 -0.91 9.13 2.13
C PHE A 232 0.08 9.88 1.27
N SER A 233 1.14 10.44 1.85
CA SER A 233 2.13 11.26 1.13
C SER A 233 3.25 10.44 0.49
N ARG A 234 3.44 9.18 0.90
CA ARG A 234 4.45 8.28 0.33
C ARG A 234 3.85 6.89 0.13
N ARG A 235 3.77 6.43 -1.13
CA ARG A 235 3.06 5.21 -1.52
C ARG A 235 3.91 4.33 -2.42
N SER A 236 3.83 3.01 -2.27
CA SER A 236 4.28 2.05 -3.30
C SER A 236 3.14 1.65 -4.24
N SER A 237 1.90 1.71 -3.75
CA SER A 237 0.70 1.53 -4.57
C SER A 237 0.58 2.66 -5.59
N LEU A 238 0.24 2.30 -6.83
CA LEU A 238 0.00 3.25 -7.91
C LEU A 238 -1.08 4.28 -7.52
N PRO A 239 -0.78 5.58 -7.54
CA PRO A 239 -1.77 6.62 -7.27
C PRO A 239 -2.91 6.63 -8.30
N GLU A 240 -4.08 7.09 -7.87
CA GLU A 240 -5.30 7.11 -8.68
C GLU A 240 -5.25 8.13 -9.82
N SER A 241 -4.37 9.13 -9.71
CA SER A 241 -4.19 10.25 -10.64
C SER A 241 -2.76 10.77 -10.61
N GLU A 242 -2.33 11.49 -11.66
CA GLU A 242 -1.01 12.12 -11.71
C GLU A 242 -0.82 13.26 -10.71
N TYR A 243 -1.92 13.85 -10.26
CA TYR A 243 -1.94 15.02 -9.38
C TYR A 243 -2.89 14.82 -8.21
N VAL A 244 -2.62 15.53 -7.12
CA VAL A 244 -3.57 15.78 -6.03
C VAL A 244 -3.88 17.27 -6.00
N ASP A 245 -5.17 17.60 -6.03
CA ASP A 245 -5.66 18.96 -5.97
C ASP A 245 -6.03 19.31 -4.52
N TYR A 246 -5.43 20.37 -3.99
CA TYR A 246 -5.68 20.86 -2.63
C TYR A 246 -6.32 22.24 -2.68
N ARG A 247 -7.29 22.48 -1.80
CA ARG A 247 -7.71 23.83 -1.41
C ARG A 247 -7.21 24.09 -0.02
N VAL A 248 -6.38 25.12 0.17
CA VAL A 248 -5.79 25.45 1.47
C VAL A 248 -6.15 26.85 1.93
N ARG A 249 -6.22 27.05 3.25
CA ARG A 249 -6.33 28.35 3.91
C ARG A 249 -5.06 28.62 4.71
N CYS A 250 -4.39 29.73 4.41
CA CYS A 250 -3.14 30.13 5.05
C CYS A 250 -3.31 31.42 5.85
N ASP A 251 -2.83 31.40 7.11
CA ASP A 251 -2.84 32.56 7.99
C ASP A 251 -1.56 33.35 7.78
N ARG A 252 -1.60 34.41 6.96
CA ARG A 252 -0.44 35.24 6.68
C ARG A 252 -0.54 36.57 7.44
N PRO A 253 0.23 36.77 8.53
CA PRO A 253 0.08 37.94 9.40
C PRO A 253 0.40 39.29 8.74
N ASN A 254 0.94 39.30 7.50
CA ASN A 254 1.33 40.52 6.77
C ASN A 254 0.52 40.78 5.49
N THR A 255 -0.51 40.00 5.17
CA THR A 255 -1.42 40.31 4.05
C THR A 255 -2.63 41.07 4.57
N SER A 256 -3.00 42.16 3.90
CA SER A 256 -4.16 43.01 4.26
C SER A 256 -5.51 42.31 4.08
N LYS A 257 -5.49 41.04 3.68
CA LYS A 257 -6.62 40.13 3.56
C LYS A 257 -6.33 39.00 4.54
N GLY A 258 -7.01 38.99 5.69
CA GLY A 258 -6.95 37.83 6.58
C GLY A 258 -7.32 36.56 5.82
N HIS A 259 -6.73 35.43 6.21
CA HIS A 259 -6.96 34.08 5.67
C HIS A 259 -7.03 34.02 4.12
N ASP A 260 -5.89 33.86 3.45
CA ASP A 260 -5.86 33.64 2.01
C ASP A 260 -6.22 32.17 1.71
N THR A 261 -7.24 31.95 0.86
CA THR A 261 -7.55 30.62 0.32
C THR A 261 -6.90 30.46 -1.05
N GLU A 262 -6.21 29.35 -1.29
CA GLU A 262 -5.50 29.05 -2.53
C GLU A 262 -5.82 27.62 -3.00
N ASP A 263 -6.02 27.46 -4.31
CA ASP A 263 -6.13 26.16 -4.97
C ASP A 263 -4.76 25.77 -5.54
N ILE A 264 -4.28 24.58 -5.20
CA ILE A 264 -2.91 24.12 -5.47
C ILE A 264 -2.96 22.70 -6.01
N ARG A 265 -2.35 22.50 -7.18
CA ARG A 265 -2.20 21.20 -7.82
C ARG A 265 -0.78 20.68 -7.64
N LEU A 266 -0.61 19.52 -7.01
CA LEU A 266 0.70 18.92 -6.75
C LEU A 266 0.85 17.58 -7.50
N PRO A 267 1.85 17.42 -8.38
CA PRO A 267 2.14 16.13 -8.97
C PRO A 267 2.70 15.14 -7.96
N TRP A 268 2.49 13.85 -8.23
CA TRP A 268 3.29 12.79 -7.62
C TRP A 268 4.71 12.78 -8.20
N LEU A 269 5.70 12.70 -7.32
CA LEU A 269 7.10 12.53 -7.68
C LEU A 269 7.49 11.06 -7.58
N MET A 270 8.32 10.58 -8.50
CA MET A 270 8.98 9.29 -8.30
C MET A 270 10.12 9.46 -7.29
N MET A 271 9.98 8.80 -6.16
CA MET A 271 10.93 8.81 -5.04
C MET A 271 11.87 7.62 -5.06
N GLY A 272 11.51 6.57 -5.79
CA GLY A 272 12.29 5.35 -5.93
C GLY A 272 11.69 4.46 -7.02
N GLY A 273 12.51 3.58 -7.57
CA GLY A 273 12.13 2.66 -8.63
C GLY A 273 13.37 1.90 -9.15
N PRO A 274 13.19 0.96 -10.09
CA PRO A 274 14.29 0.33 -10.78
C PRO A 274 15.13 1.37 -11.54
N ASP A 275 16.44 1.10 -11.68
CA ASP A 275 17.33 1.96 -12.43
C ASP A 275 16.97 1.97 -13.93
N PRO A 276 17.17 3.09 -14.64
CA PRO A 276 16.97 3.12 -16.09
C PRO A 276 17.83 2.06 -16.80
N GLY A 277 17.22 1.29 -17.69
CA GLY A 277 17.84 0.18 -18.41
C GLY A 277 17.79 -1.17 -17.69
N THR A 278 17.26 -1.25 -16.45
CA THR A 278 16.98 -2.55 -15.80
C THR A 278 15.99 -3.38 -16.62
N PHE A 279 15.09 -2.74 -17.36
CA PHE A 279 14.20 -3.36 -18.33
C PHE A 279 14.07 -2.44 -19.54
N THR A 280 13.79 -3.02 -20.71
CA THR A 280 13.69 -2.30 -22.00
C THR A 280 12.38 -2.56 -22.72
N ASP A 281 11.56 -3.45 -22.19
CA ASP A 281 10.27 -3.89 -22.73
C ASP A 281 9.45 -4.59 -21.63
N LYS A 282 8.21 -4.95 -21.94
CA LYS A 282 7.29 -5.68 -21.04
C LYS A 282 7.87 -7.00 -20.56
N GLU A 283 8.52 -7.76 -21.45
CA GLU A 283 9.05 -9.08 -21.11
C GLU A 283 10.21 -8.98 -20.12
N SER A 284 11.18 -8.11 -20.37
CA SER A 284 12.29 -7.85 -19.45
C SER A 284 11.82 -7.22 -18.13
N PHE A 285 10.72 -6.46 -18.12
CA PHE A 285 10.10 -6.00 -16.88
C PHE A 285 9.59 -7.18 -16.05
N LEU A 286 8.84 -8.11 -16.67
CA LEU A 286 8.36 -9.33 -15.99
C LEU A 286 9.51 -10.16 -15.43
N GLN A 287 10.56 -10.39 -16.23
CA GLN A 287 11.70 -11.20 -15.80
C GLN A 287 12.53 -10.52 -14.69
N ASN A 288 12.86 -9.24 -14.85
CA ASN A 288 13.82 -8.57 -13.99
C ASN A 288 13.19 -7.92 -12.75
N ILE A 289 11.88 -7.67 -12.76
CA ILE A 289 11.16 -7.02 -11.65
C ILE A 289 10.16 -7.99 -11.00
N CYS A 290 9.32 -8.67 -11.79
CA CYS A 290 8.21 -9.45 -11.26
C CYS A 290 8.60 -10.86 -10.83
N LEU A 291 9.52 -11.50 -11.56
CA LEU A 291 10.00 -12.86 -11.31
C LEU A 291 11.38 -12.92 -10.67
N ALA A 292 12.02 -11.77 -10.44
CA ALA A 292 13.34 -11.70 -9.86
C ALA A 292 13.32 -12.30 -8.44
N THR A 293 13.81 -13.52 -8.32
CA THR A 293 14.14 -14.08 -7.01
C THR A 293 15.31 -13.29 -6.45
N THR A 294 15.30 -13.03 -5.15
CA THR A 294 16.40 -12.38 -4.42
C THR A 294 17.64 -13.28 -4.34
N GLU A 295 18.05 -13.92 -5.44
CA GLU A 295 19.27 -14.71 -5.55
C GLU A 295 20.42 -13.81 -6.03
N THR A 296 20.82 -12.85 -5.19
CA THR A 296 22.12 -12.17 -5.36
C THR A 296 22.64 -11.56 -4.06
N GLU A 297 22.43 -12.22 -2.92
CA GLU A 297 23.49 -12.19 -1.91
C GLU A 297 24.63 -13.05 -2.44
N THR A 298 25.52 -12.40 -3.20
CA THR A 298 26.87 -12.91 -3.37
C THR A 298 27.41 -13.18 -1.97
N GLU A 299 27.67 -14.46 -1.71
CA GLU A 299 28.36 -14.98 -0.55
C GLU A 299 29.71 -14.26 -0.42
N THR A 300 29.69 -13.06 0.16
CA THR A 300 30.88 -12.35 0.57
C THR A 300 31.34 -13.09 1.81
N LYS A 301 32.28 -14.02 1.60
CA LYS A 301 33.06 -14.66 2.66
C LYS A 301 33.33 -13.65 3.77
N PRO A 302 32.93 -13.93 5.03
CA PRO A 302 33.24 -13.03 6.12
C PRO A 302 34.77 -12.90 6.22
N LYS A 303 35.23 -11.65 6.17
CA LYS A 303 36.60 -11.26 6.51
C LYS A 303 36.88 -11.76 7.93
N PRO A 304 38.02 -12.43 8.21
CA PRO A 304 38.33 -12.85 9.57
C PRO A 304 38.59 -11.60 10.41
N GLU A 305 37.71 -11.32 11.38
CA GLU A 305 38.00 -10.38 12.45
C GLU A 305 39.02 -11.00 13.43
N PRO A 306 39.96 -10.20 13.96
CA PRO A 306 41.03 -10.70 14.80
C PRO A 306 40.58 -10.91 16.25
N GLY A 307 40.77 -12.14 16.73
CA GLY A 307 41.14 -12.43 18.11
C GLY A 307 40.05 -12.36 19.17
N ILE A 308 39.36 -13.48 19.40
CA ILE A 308 38.83 -13.81 20.73
C ILE A 308 39.32 -15.23 21.06
N LEU A 309 39.94 -15.34 22.23
CA LEU A 309 40.61 -16.53 22.75
C LEU A 309 39.68 -17.74 22.77
N GLU A 310 40.15 -18.85 22.21
CA GLU A 310 39.55 -20.18 22.31
C GLU A 310 39.56 -20.65 23.77
N GLU A 311 38.39 -20.91 24.34
CA GLU A 311 38.26 -21.85 25.46
C GLU A 311 37.63 -23.16 24.97
N ASP A 312 38.36 -24.22 25.27
CA ASP A 312 38.18 -25.62 24.90
C ASP A 312 36.96 -26.24 25.60
N VAL A 313 35.94 -26.69 24.84
CA VAL A 313 34.85 -27.52 25.37
C VAL A 313 34.54 -28.66 24.39
N GLY A 314 34.87 -29.88 24.81
CA GLY A 314 34.76 -31.13 24.05
C GLY A 314 33.34 -31.61 23.68
N PRO A 315 33.25 -32.78 23.02
CA PRO A 315 32.10 -33.14 22.19
C PRO A 315 30.90 -33.67 23.00
N ARG A 316 29.72 -33.06 22.83
CA ARG A 316 28.46 -33.60 23.38
C ARG A 316 27.79 -34.57 22.41
N HIS A 317 27.55 -35.78 22.91
CA HIS A 317 26.66 -36.78 22.32
C HIS A 317 25.21 -36.26 22.16
N ARG A 318 24.55 -36.60 21.04
CA ARG A 318 23.09 -36.45 20.86
C ARG A 318 22.36 -37.61 21.55
N PRO A 319 21.33 -37.38 22.38
CA PRO A 319 20.42 -38.42 22.83
C PRO A 319 19.27 -38.68 21.82
N PRO A 320 18.62 -39.86 21.87
CA PRO A 320 17.63 -40.29 20.88
C PRO A 320 16.24 -39.66 21.10
N VAL A 321 15.55 -39.46 19.97
CA VAL A 321 14.24 -38.81 19.80
C VAL A 321 13.12 -39.83 19.98
N ILE A 322 12.57 -40.03 21.18
CA ILE A 322 11.23 -40.68 21.36
C ILE A 322 10.42 -40.10 22.56
N GLU A 323 11.01 -39.44 23.57
CA GLU A 323 10.24 -38.93 24.74
C GLU A 323 9.69 -37.48 24.62
N SER A 324 10.03 -36.74 23.55
CA SER A 324 9.70 -35.31 23.47
C SER A 324 8.28 -34.97 23.00
N GLU A 325 7.58 -35.88 22.30
CA GLU A 325 6.29 -35.55 21.65
C GLU A 325 5.09 -35.59 22.59
N VAL A 326 5.09 -36.48 23.60
CA VAL A 326 3.98 -36.53 24.59
C VAL A 326 4.07 -35.37 25.60
N LEU A 327 5.30 -34.96 25.92
CA LEU A 327 5.58 -33.82 26.82
C LEU A 327 5.30 -32.45 26.18
N THR A 328 5.25 -32.35 24.84
CA THR A 328 4.85 -31.13 24.13
C THR A 328 3.34 -31.04 23.94
N GLN A 329 2.64 -32.17 23.78
CA GLN A 329 1.19 -32.17 23.65
C GLN A 329 0.47 -31.79 24.96
N ASN A 330 0.89 -32.36 26.10
CA ASN A 330 0.32 -32.00 27.40
C ASN A 330 0.59 -30.53 27.77
N ARG A 331 1.78 -30.01 27.44
CA ARG A 331 2.10 -28.57 27.62
C ARG A 331 1.26 -27.67 26.73
N ARG A 332 0.94 -28.10 25.52
CA ARG A 332 0.08 -27.35 24.59
C ARG A 332 -1.36 -27.30 25.09
N GLU A 333 -1.90 -28.40 25.60
CA GLU A 333 -3.25 -28.44 26.17
C GLU A 333 -3.37 -27.61 27.45
N GLU A 334 -2.34 -27.64 28.31
CA GLU A 334 -2.30 -26.81 29.52
C GLU A 334 -2.20 -25.32 29.20
N HIS A 335 -1.42 -24.94 28.18
CA HIS A 335 -1.33 -23.57 27.69
C HIS A 335 -2.65 -23.08 27.08
N ILE A 336 -3.35 -23.93 26.31
CA ILE A 336 -4.67 -23.61 25.75
C ILE A 336 -5.70 -23.40 26.86
N ARG A 337 -5.70 -24.25 27.89
CA ARG A 337 -6.58 -24.11 29.06
C ARG A 337 -6.31 -22.81 29.80
N GLU A 338 -5.05 -22.52 30.12
CA GLU A 338 -4.65 -21.31 30.83
C GLU A 338 -5.02 -20.04 30.05
N TYR A 339 -4.79 -20.04 28.73
CA TYR A 339 -5.20 -18.97 27.84
C TYR A 339 -6.72 -18.77 27.81
N THR A 340 -7.49 -19.86 27.75
CA THR A 340 -8.97 -19.82 27.69
C THR A 340 -9.55 -19.28 29.00
N GLU A 341 -9.06 -19.72 30.15
CA GLU A 341 -9.48 -19.19 31.45
C GLU A 341 -9.07 -17.71 31.63
N LYS A 342 -7.88 -17.32 31.15
CA LYS A 342 -7.44 -15.92 31.21
C LYS A 342 -8.29 -15.03 30.31
N LYS A 343 -8.68 -15.53 29.13
CA LYS A 343 -9.60 -14.89 28.20
C LYS A 343 -10.98 -14.70 28.85
N GLU A 344 -11.57 -15.75 29.42
CA GLU A 344 -12.86 -15.67 30.12
C GLU A 344 -12.81 -14.67 31.28
N ARG A 345 -11.78 -14.73 32.13
CA ARG A 345 -11.60 -13.77 33.24
C ARG A 345 -11.52 -12.31 32.76
N MET A 346 -10.85 -12.06 31.63
CA MET A 346 -10.80 -10.71 31.04
C MET A 346 -12.17 -10.25 30.54
N PHE A 347 -12.95 -11.13 29.90
CA PHE A 347 -14.29 -10.80 29.44
C PHE A 347 -15.29 -10.62 30.57
N THR A 348 -15.20 -11.40 31.65
CA THR A 348 -16.05 -11.25 32.85
C THR A 348 -15.79 -9.92 33.56
N LYS A 349 -14.52 -9.53 33.76
CA LYS A 349 -14.18 -8.23 34.38
C LYS A 349 -14.69 -7.04 33.57
N ARG A 350 -14.69 -7.15 32.23
CA ARG A 350 -15.23 -6.12 31.34
C ARG A 350 -16.76 -6.03 31.37
N ALA A 351 -17.44 -7.17 31.58
CA ALA A 351 -18.90 -7.21 31.73
C ALA A 351 -19.39 -6.65 33.09
N GLU A 352 -18.52 -6.62 34.11
CA GLU A 352 -18.80 -6.09 35.45
C GLU A 352 -18.65 -4.56 35.56
N GLY A 353 -18.32 -3.87 34.46
CA GLY A 353 -18.28 -2.40 34.41
C GLY A 353 -17.09 -1.75 35.12
N ASP A 354 -15.98 -2.47 35.27
CA ASP A 354 -14.72 -1.90 35.76
C ASP A 354 -14.25 -0.82 34.76
N PRO A 355 -14.16 0.47 35.15
CA PRO A 355 -13.80 1.55 34.24
C PRO A 355 -12.42 1.28 33.63
N ASP A 356 -12.33 1.51 32.32
CA ASP A 356 -11.11 1.34 31.54
C ASP A 356 -9.93 2.08 32.21
N GLN A 357 -8.97 1.31 32.74
CA GLN A 357 -7.80 1.83 33.46
C GLN A 357 -6.87 2.65 32.56
N SER A 358 -7.08 2.63 31.24
CA SER A 358 -6.30 3.41 30.26
C SER A 358 -6.29 4.92 30.52
N VAL A 359 -7.30 5.46 31.21
CA VAL A 359 -7.38 6.89 31.56
C VAL A 359 -6.48 7.26 32.76
N GLN A 360 -6.09 6.31 33.60
CA GLN A 360 -5.21 6.58 34.75
C GLN A 360 -3.73 6.69 34.37
N ASP A 361 -3.34 6.22 33.18
CA ASP A 361 -1.94 6.19 32.72
C ASP A 361 -1.45 7.51 32.09
N LEU A 362 -2.34 8.51 31.92
CA LEU A 362 -2.02 9.83 31.36
C LEU A 362 -2.48 10.97 32.30
N PRO A 363 -1.83 11.18 33.46
CA PRO A 363 -2.29 12.13 34.49
C PRO A 363 -2.34 13.59 34.02
N ASP A 364 -1.63 13.92 32.92
CA ASP A 364 -1.58 15.24 32.31
C ASP A 364 -2.47 15.41 31.08
N ALA A 365 -3.29 14.42 30.74
CA ALA A 365 -4.24 14.49 29.63
C ALA A 365 -5.68 14.49 30.14
N THR A 366 -6.55 15.23 29.46
CA THR A 366 -8.01 15.13 29.60
C THR A 366 -8.58 14.54 28.32
N PHE A 367 -9.40 13.50 28.44
CA PHE A 367 -10.18 12.98 27.32
C PHE A 367 -11.16 14.05 26.86
N VAL A 368 -11.12 14.34 25.56
CA VAL A 368 -12.06 15.18 24.83
C VAL A 368 -12.72 14.23 23.83
N ASP A 369 -14.04 14.09 23.94
CA ASP A 369 -14.79 13.23 23.05
C ASP A 369 -14.69 13.78 21.62
N GLY A 370 -14.11 12.98 20.71
CA GLY A 370 -14.08 13.25 19.29
C GLY A 370 -15.02 12.26 18.61
N ASP A 371 -15.95 12.75 17.79
CA ASP A 371 -17.01 11.96 17.14
C ASP A 371 -16.54 10.67 16.44
N ILE A 372 -15.25 10.59 16.06
CA ILE A 372 -14.63 9.46 15.36
C ILE A 372 -13.29 8.99 15.95
N THR A 373 -12.71 9.69 16.93
CA THR A 373 -11.40 9.34 17.50
C THR A 373 -11.31 9.83 18.93
N ALA A 374 -10.70 9.02 19.80
CA ALA A 374 -10.35 9.48 21.14
C ALA A 374 -9.35 10.64 21.03
N VAL A 375 -9.64 11.79 21.64
CA VAL A 375 -8.73 12.92 21.68
C VAL A 375 -8.29 13.16 23.12
N TYR A 376 -7.00 13.36 23.31
CA TYR A 376 -6.39 13.69 24.58
C TYR A 376 -5.82 15.10 24.53
N GLN A 377 -6.30 15.98 25.41
CA GLN A 377 -5.78 17.33 25.54
C GLN A 377 -4.76 17.40 26.67
N LEU A 378 -3.52 17.78 26.35
CA LEU A 378 -2.47 17.91 27.34
C LEU A 378 -2.66 19.21 28.15
N LYS A 379 -2.64 19.12 29.49
CA LYS A 379 -2.74 20.28 30.40
C LYS A 379 -1.66 21.33 30.15
N SER A 380 -0.47 20.91 29.72
CA SER A 380 0.66 21.78 29.40
C SER A 380 0.49 22.56 28.09
N LYS A 381 -0.39 22.10 27.19
CA LYS A 381 -0.73 22.75 25.92
C LYS A 381 -2.24 22.71 25.72
N PRO A 382 -3.01 23.52 26.46
CA PRO A 382 -4.47 23.45 26.48
C PRO A 382 -5.12 23.84 25.14
N ASN A 383 -4.35 24.33 24.17
CA ASN A 383 -4.86 24.66 22.83
C ASN A 383 -4.56 23.57 21.80
N ILE A 384 -3.89 22.48 22.18
CA ILE A 384 -3.46 21.40 21.29
C ILE A 384 -3.88 20.04 21.89
N GLY A 385 -4.78 19.34 21.20
CA GLY A 385 -5.06 17.93 21.46
C GLY A 385 -4.20 17.00 20.60
N VAL A 386 -3.91 15.82 21.13
CA VAL A 386 -3.26 14.68 20.48
C VAL A 386 -4.24 13.52 20.40
N LEU A 387 -4.17 12.76 19.32
CA LEU A 387 -4.93 11.52 19.13
C LEU A 387 -4.32 10.39 19.96
#